data_AF-A0A1R2CJW4-F1
#
_entry.id   AF-A0A1R2CJW4-F1
#
_cell.length_a   1.000
_cell.length_b   1.000
_cell.length_c   1.000
_cell.angle_alpha   90.00
_cell.angle_beta   90.00
_cell.angle_gamma   90.00
#
_symmetry.space_group_name_H-M   'P 1'
#
loop_
_entity.id
_entity.type
_entity.pdbx_description
1 polymer ?
#
loop_
_entity_poly.entity_id
_entity_poly.type
_entity_poly.pdbx_seq_one_letter_code
_entity_poly.pdbx_strand_id
1 'polypeptide(L)'
;MSSELSWLDDDFNGYGPVQLDNQEIPQENLILKTPPEIPAPEKFTLKKAFDVDTQIVVERLKKAIWPIKGEEFFDKAMPDLYTPFWIVTTLILVIFVVSMMENQDVSVIIKSSSLIYMVSAGVPAALYFLISQSGYCEFYKLLSFYGYSFIHFVIAGLMSVYANWIFRVLVWTLAGGLSLFFLYKNLKDLVIGSVPNQKFIALGIVVAGHISVIITTNLFFL
;
A
#
# COMPACT_ATOMS: atom_id res chain seq x y z
N MET A 1 44.64 -64.64 11.54
CA MET A 1 45.75 -64.15 10.70
C MET A 1 45.34 -64.40 9.26
N SER A 2 45.45 -63.37 8.40
CA SER A 2 45.22 -63.33 6.95
C SER A 2 43.83 -63.63 6.38
N SER A 3 43.12 -62.56 5.99
CA SER A 3 42.42 -62.39 4.70
C SER A 3 41.76 -61.00 4.70
N GLU A 4 41.53 -60.38 3.53
CA GLU A 4 40.80 -59.10 3.31
C GLU A 4 41.59 -57.88 2.82
N LEU A 5 42.67 -58.07 2.05
CA LEU A 5 43.24 -57.00 1.21
C LEU A 5 43.57 -57.54 -0.20
N SER A 6 42.59 -58.12 -0.89
CA SER A 6 42.73 -58.66 -2.25
C SER A 6 42.09 -57.79 -3.34
N TRP A 7 41.70 -56.55 -3.02
CA TRP A 7 40.96 -55.67 -3.94
C TRP A 7 41.78 -54.44 -4.38
N LEU A 8 43.01 -54.28 -3.91
CA LEU A 8 43.86 -53.11 -4.20
C LEU A 8 44.86 -53.34 -5.36
N ASP A 9 44.91 -54.54 -5.95
CA ASP A 9 45.95 -54.89 -6.92
C ASP A 9 45.50 -54.84 -8.40
N ASP A 10 44.23 -54.56 -8.68
CA ASP A 10 43.74 -54.48 -10.05
C ASP A 10 43.45 -53.01 -10.45
N ASP A 11 44.10 -52.58 -11.54
CA ASP A 11 43.68 -51.51 -12.47
C ASP A 11 44.39 -50.13 -12.47
N PHE A 12 45.64 -50.01 -11.98
CA PHE A 12 46.42 -48.78 -12.21
C PHE A 12 47.40 -48.79 -13.39
N ASN A 13 47.54 -49.90 -14.12
CA ASN A 13 48.48 -50.01 -15.25
C ASN A 13 47.89 -49.59 -16.62
N GLY A 14 46.63 -49.15 -16.68
CA GLY A 14 45.95 -48.78 -17.94
C GLY A 14 45.89 -47.28 -18.24
N TYR A 15 46.23 -46.42 -17.29
CA TYR A 15 46.17 -44.97 -17.47
C TYR A 15 47.58 -44.45 -17.79
N GLY A 16 47.83 -44.19 -19.08
CA GLY A 16 48.97 -43.40 -19.49
C GLY A 16 48.96 -42.02 -18.80
N PRO A 17 50.10 -41.33 -18.71
CA PRO A 17 50.15 -40.01 -18.10
C PRO A 17 49.12 -39.10 -18.79
N VAL A 18 48.19 -38.56 -18.00
CA VAL A 18 47.22 -37.57 -18.49
C VAL A 18 48.03 -36.40 -19.02
N GLN A 19 48.02 -36.21 -20.34
CA GLN A 19 48.53 -34.99 -20.95
C GLN A 19 47.61 -33.86 -20.48
N LEU A 20 48.07 -33.09 -19.49
CA LEU A 20 47.48 -31.81 -19.16
C LEU A 20 47.70 -30.94 -20.41
N ASP A 21 46.66 -30.82 -21.23
CA ASP A 21 46.61 -29.80 -22.25
C ASP A 21 46.77 -28.47 -21.52
N ASN A 22 47.91 -27.80 -21.71
CA ASN A 22 48.16 -26.46 -21.19
C ASN A 22 47.30 -25.49 -22.00
N GLN A 23 45.98 -25.60 -21.87
CA GLN A 23 45.11 -24.50 -22.19
C GLN A 23 45.32 -23.48 -21.09
N GLU A 24 46.15 -22.48 -21.38
CA GLU A 24 46.16 -21.23 -20.63
C GLU A 24 44.73 -20.68 -20.65
N ILE A 25 43.97 -20.95 -19.60
CA ILE A 25 42.67 -20.34 -19.40
C ILE A 25 42.96 -18.83 -19.37
N PRO A 26 42.42 -18.03 -20.33
CA PRO A 26 42.69 -16.61 -20.36
C PRO A 26 42.32 -16.01 -19.00
N GLN A 27 43.25 -15.30 -18.36
CA GLN A 27 43.07 -14.74 -17.00
C GLN A 27 41.83 -13.82 -16.89
N GLU A 28 41.28 -13.39 -18.01
CA GLU A 28 39.99 -12.69 -18.12
C GLU A 28 38.84 -13.44 -17.42
N ASN A 29 38.90 -14.78 -17.37
CA ASN A 29 37.88 -15.61 -16.72
C ASN A 29 38.07 -15.78 -15.21
N LEU A 30 39.19 -15.32 -14.63
CA LEU A 30 39.50 -15.36 -13.20
C LEU A 30 39.18 -14.05 -12.47
N ILE A 31 38.63 -13.06 -13.17
CA ILE A 31 38.00 -11.92 -12.51
C ILE A 31 36.72 -12.47 -11.85
N LEU A 32 36.84 -12.83 -10.57
CA LEU A 32 35.72 -13.03 -9.67
C LEU A 32 34.81 -11.82 -9.84
N LYS A 33 33.73 -11.98 -10.62
CA LYS A 33 32.68 -10.98 -10.74
C LYS A 33 32.23 -10.74 -9.31
N THR A 34 32.60 -9.59 -8.75
CA THR A 34 32.06 -9.13 -7.47
C THR A 34 30.55 -9.35 -7.55
N PRO A 35 29.93 -10.02 -6.57
CA PRO A 35 28.48 -10.17 -6.55
C PRO A 35 27.87 -8.81 -6.86
N PRO A 36 26.89 -8.72 -7.78
CA PRO A 36 26.30 -7.44 -8.13
C PRO A 36 25.94 -6.72 -6.84
N GLU A 37 26.54 -5.54 -6.64
CA GLU A 37 26.29 -4.74 -5.45
C GLU A 37 24.80 -4.48 -5.42
N ILE A 38 24.09 -5.14 -4.50
CA ILE A 38 22.67 -4.90 -4.32
C ILE A 38 22.59 -3.46 -3.87
N PRO A 39 22.02 -2.54 -4.69
CA PRO A 39 21.97 -1.14 -4.30
C PRO A 39 21.26 -1.08 -2.96
N ALA A 40 21.87 -0.37 -2.00
CA ALA A 40 21.29 -0.20 -0.68
C ALA A 40 19.84 0.28 -0.83
N PRO A 41 18.90 -0.22 0.01
CA PRO A 41 17.50 0.16 -0.08
C PRO A 41 17.42 1.68 -0.08
N GLU A 42 16.82 2.20 -1.15
CA GLU A 42 16.84 3.63 -1.41
C GLU A 42 16.16 4.35 -0.24
N LYS A 43 16.78 5.41 0.29
CA LYS A 43 16.26 6.10 1.47
C LYS A 43 14.99 6.89 1.11
N PHE A 44 13.92 6.70 1.90
CA PHE A 44 12.71 7.51 1.77
C PHE A 44 13.02 8.99 2.00
N THR A 45 12.55 9.85 1.09
CA THR A 45 12.64 11.32 1.23
C THR A 45 11.31 11.94 0.84
N LEU A 46 10.93 13.04 1.51
CA LEU A 46 9.69 13.75 1.19
C LEU A 46 9.64 14.18 -0.27
N LYS A 47 10.76 14.63 -0.85
CA LYS A 47 10.85 14.97 -2.27
C LYS A 47 10.36 13.80 -3.14
N LYS A 48 10.87 12.59 -2.92
CA LYS A 48 10.48 11.39 -3.68
C LYS A 48 9.04 10.95 -3.43
N ALA A 49 8.53 11.13 -2.21
CA ALA A 49 7.14 10.80 -1.90
C ALA A 49 6.13 11.65 -2.70
N PHE A 50 6.55 12.82 -3.19
CA PHE A 50 5.75 13.72 -4.02
C PHE A 50 6.16 13.74 -5.51
N ASP A 51 7.35 13.23 -5.85
CA ASP A 51 7.87 13.14 -7.20
C ASP A 51 7.41 11.83 -7.86
N VAL A 52 6.16 11.82 -8.33
CA VAL A 52 5.48 10.61 -8.83
C VAL A 52 4.96 10.83 -10.24
N ASP A 53 5.27 9.90 -11.13
CA ASP A 53 4.78 9.93 -12.50
C ASP A 53 3.26 9.72 -12.57
N THR A 54 2.61 10.46 -13.46
CA THR A 54 1.16 10.40 -13.65
C THR A 54 0.66 9.00 -14.05
N GLN A 55 1.46 8.23 -14.77
CA GLN A 55 1.11 6.86 -15.16
C GLN A 55 0.95 5.95 -13.93
N ILE A 56 1.89 6.03 -12.99
CA ILE A 56 1.86 5.28 -11.73
C ILE A 56 0.61 5.66 -10.91
N VAL A 57 0.29 6.95 -10.86
CA VAL A 57 -0.91 7.44 -10.16
C VAL A 57 -2.18 6.81 -10.73
N VAL A 58 -2.33 6.79 -12.06
CA VAL A 58 -3.50 6.21 -12.73
C VAL A 58 -3.61 4.71 -12.49
N GLU A 59 -2.49 3.99 -12.50
CA GLU A 59 -2.47 2.56 -12.19
C GLU A 59 -2.88 2.26 -10.75
N ARG A 60 -2.33 3.01 -9.78
CA ARG A 60 -2.68 2.87 -8.36
C ARG A 60 -4.14 3.23 -8.09
N LEU A 61 -4.68 4.25 -8.75
CA LEU A 61 -6.11 4.59 -8.66
C LEU A 61 -7.00 3.46 -9.20
N LYS A 62 -6.64 2.85 -10.33
CA LYS A 62 -7.36 1.68 -10.86
C LYS A 62 -7.32 0.50 -9.90
N LYS A 63 -6.14 0.21 -9.31
CA LYS A 63 -5.97 -0.82 -8.28
C LYS A 63 -6.79 -0.50 -7.01
N ALA A 64 -6.88 0.77 -6.63
CA ALA A 64 -7.64 1.21 -5.47
C ALA A 64 -9.15 1.01 -5.65
N ILE A 65 -9.67 1.35 -6.84
CA ILE A 65 -11.09 1.16 -7.19
C ILE A 65 -11.44 -0.33 -7.33
N TRP A 66 -10.50 -1.16 -7.80
CA TRP A 66 -10.75 -2.58 -8.05
C TRP A 66 -9.69 -3.51 -7.41
N PRO A 67 -9.73 -3.69 -6.07
CA PRO A 67 -8.74 -4.46 -5.31
C PRO A 67 -8.89 -5.99 -5.43
N ILE A 68 -9.39 -6.48 -6.57
CA ILE A 68 -9.68 -7.91 -6.78
C ILE A 68 -8.48 -8.66 -7.37
N LYS A 69 -7.64 -7.98 -8.17
CA LYS A 69 -6.43 -8.58 -8.71
C LYS A 69 -5.44 -8.82 -7.56
N GLY A 70 -4.90 -10.03 -7.45
CA GLY A 70 -3.93 -10.43 -6.41
C GLY A 70 -2.53 -9.84 -6.58
N GLU A 71 -2.43 -8.67 -7.21
CA GLU A 71 -1.18 -7.94 -7.41
C GLU A 71 -0.88 -7.11 -6.17
N GLU A 72 0.42 -6.94 -5.85
CA GLU A 72 0.81 -6.00 -4.81
C GLU A 72 0.41 -4.58 -5.21
N PHE A 73 -0.08 -3.79 -4.24
CA PHE A 73 -0.52 -2.42 -4.51
C PHE A 73 0.66 -1.49 -4.83
N PHE A 74 1.78 -1.69 -4.13
CA PHE A 74 3.04 -1.02 -4.40
C PHE A 74 3.95 -2.01 -5.13
N ASP A 75 3.98 -1.97 -6.47
CA ASP A 75 4.87 -2.82 -7.28
C ASP A 75 6.34 -2.42 -7.09
N LYS A 76 6.96 -2.82 -5.96
CA LYS A 76 8.34 -2.46 -5.53
C LYS A 76 8.62 -0.96 -5.36
N ALA A 77 7.67 -0.10 -5.72
CA ALA A 77 7.79 1.35 -5.65
C ALA A 77 7.45 1.88 -4.25
N MET A 78 8.09 2.99 -3.88
CA MET A 78 7.84 3.66 -2.60
C MET A 78 6.37 4.12 -2.47
N PRO A 79 5.86 4.20 -1.22
CA PRO A 79 4.57 4.80 -0.95
C PRO A 79 4.58 6.27 -1.35
N ASP A 80 3.56 6.70 -2.10
CA ASP A 80 3.38 8.10 -2.49
C ASP A 80 2.45 8.85 -1.54
N LEU A 81 2.69 10.15 -1.41
CA LEU A 81 1.85 11.07 -0.64
C LEU A 81 1.15 12.11 -1.52
N TYR A 82 1.63 12.31 -2.76
CA TYR A 82 1.00 13.18 -3.73
C TYR A 82 -0.46 12.80 -3.97
N THR A 83 -0.73 11.55 -4.32
CA THR A 83 -2.09 11.11 -4.67
C THR A 83 -3.05 11.11 -3.47
N PRO A 84 -2.69 10.55 -2.30
CA PRO A 84 -3.47 10.68 -1.07
C PRO A 84 -3.94 12.11 -0.77
N PHE A 85 -3.03 13.08 -0.86
CA PHE A 85 -3.34 14.49 -0.62
C PHE A 85 -4.38 15.02 -1.62
N TRP A 86 -4.19 14.73 -2.91
CA TRP A 86 -5.10 15.21 -3.95
C TRP A 86 -6.46 14.51 -3.95
N ILE A 87 -6.54 13.22 -3.60
CA ILE A 87 -7.83 12.51 -3.47
C ILE A 87 -8.70 13.18 -2.42
N VAL A 88 -8.15 13.43 -1.22
CA VAL A 88 -8.88 14.05 -0.11
C VAL A 88 -9.28 15.49 -0.47
N THR A 89 -8.38 16.25 -1.09
CA THR A 89 -8.67 17.61 -1.57
C THR A 89 -9.80 17.62 -2.60
N THR A 90 -9.78 16.67 -3.54
CA THR A 90 -10.81 16.53 -4.59
C THR A 90 -12.15 16.16 -3.98
N LEU A 91 -12.17 15.25 -2.99
CA LEU A 91 -13.40 14.91 -2.27
C LEU A 91 -14.04 16.16 -1.63
N ILE A 92 -13.23 16.98 -0.98
CA ILE A 92 -13.69 18.22 -0.34
C ILE A 92 -14.23 19.21 -1.38
N LEU A 93 -13.55 19.35 -2.53
CA LEU A 93 -14.05 20.18 -3.63
C LEU A 93 -15.39 19.68 -4.17
N VAL A 94 -15.53 18.37 -4.39
CA VAL A 94 -16.79 17.76 -4.84
C VAL A 94 -17.89 18.03 -3.83
N ILE A 95 -17.62 17.81 -2.55
CA ILE A 95 -18.56 18.10 -1.46
C ILE A 95 -18.96 19.57 -1.49
N PHE A 96 -18.00 20.48 -1.58
CA PHE A 96 -18.27 21.92 -1.65
C PHE A 96 -19.20 22.28 -2.81
N VAL A 97 -18.91 21.79 -4.03
CA VAL A 97 -19.73 22.07 -5.22
C VAL A 97 -21.15 21.54 -5.05
N VAL A 98 -21.31 20.27 -4.63
CA VAL A 98 -22.63 19.66 -4.44
C VAL A 98 -23.42 20.37 -3.34
N SER A 99 -22.78 20.70 -2.21
CA SER A 99 -23.43 21.42 -1.11
C SER A 99 -23.88 22.83 -1.52
N MET A 100 -23.10 23.53 -2.35
CA MET A 100 -23.47 24.86 -2.87
C MET A 100 -24.67 24.78 -3.82
N MET A 101 -24.79 23.72 -4.62
CA MET A 101 -25.97 23.50 -5.46
C MET A 101 -27.25 23.31 -4.65
N GLU A 102 -27.13 22.79 -3.43
CA GLU A 102 -28.24 22.59 -2.49
C GLU A 102 -28.47 23.77 -1.54
N ASN A 103 -27.77 24.89 -1.74
CA ASN A 103 -27.82 26.09 -0.89
C ASN A 103 -27.49 25.82 0.60
N GLN A 104 -26.59 24.88 0.86
CA GLN A 104 -26.11 24.58 2.22
C GLN A 104 -25.22 25.70 2.76
N ASP A 105 -25.23 25.86 4.08
CA ASP A 105 -24.39 26.87 4.75
C ASP A 105 -22.89 26.57 4.59
N VAL A 106 -22.11 27.60 4.26
CA VAL A 106 -20.64 27.51 4.16
C VAL A 106 -20.03 26.96 5.46
N SER A 107 -20.61 27.29 6.61
CA SER A 107 -20.13 26.84 7.92
C SER A 107 -20.21 25.31 8.08
N VAL A 108 -21.24 24.68 7.50
CA VAL A 108 -21.41 23.24 7.46
C VAL A 108 -20.32 22.61 6.60
N ILE A 109 -20.07 23.18 5.42
CA ILE A 109 -19.06 22.68 4.48
C ILE A 109 -17.67 22.75 5.10
N ILE A 110 -17.33 23.82 5.80
CA ILE A 110 -16.04 23.96 6.51
C ILE A 110 -15.91 22.89 7.60
N LYS A 111 -16.95 22.68 8.42
CA LYS A 111 -16.95 21.65 9.47
C LYS A 111 -16.73 20.26 8.86
N SER A 112 -17.48 19.90 7.83
CA SER A 112 -17.32 18.62 7.11
C SER A 112 -15.93 18.44 6.55
N SER A 113 -15.41 19.47 5.86
CA SER A 113 -14.09 19.43 5.22
C SER A 113 -12.97 19.27 6.25
N SER A 114 -13.08 19.97 7.39
CA SER A 114 -12.13 19.86 8.49
C SER A 114 -12.13 18.45 9.09
N LEU A 115 -13.30 17.83 9.25
CA LEU A 115 -13.44 16.48 9.77
C LEU A 115 -12.87 15.44 8.80
N ILE A 116 -13.11 15.59 7.50
CA ILE A 116 -12.56 14.70 6.47
C ILE A 116 -11.03 14.75 6.47
N TYR A 117 -10.43 15.96 6.52
CA TYR A 117 -8.98 16.08 6.65
C TYR A 117 -8.47 15.46 7.94
N MET A 118 -9.12 15.75 9.07
CA MET A 118 -8.75 15.19 10.37
C MET A 118 -8.79 13.67 10.38
N VAL A 119 -9.81 13.04 9.78
CA VAL A 119 -9.89 11.58 9.67
C VAL A 119 -8.81 11.05 8.73
N SER A 120 -8.61 11.69 7.58
CA SER A 120 -7.64 11.26 6.56
C SER A 120 -6.20 11.17 7.09
N ALA A 121 -5.80 12.08 7.98
CA ALA A 121 -4.46 12.07 8.58
C ALA A 121 -4.44 11.43 9.98
N GLY A 122 -5.50 11.65 10.76
CA GLY A 122 -5.60 11.19 12.15
C GLY A 122 -5.74 9.68 12.29
N VAL A 123 -6.49 9.01 11.39
CA VAL A 123 -6.61 7.55 11.43
C VAL A 123 -5.28 6.85 11.13
N PRO A 124 -4.53 7.22 10.07
CA PRO A 124 -3.18 6.70 9.84
C PRO A 124 -2.23 6.99 11.00
N ALA A 125 -2.31 8.17 11.62
CA ALA A 125 -1.49 8.51 12.77
C ALA A 125 -1.81 7.64 13.99
N ALA A 126 -3.10 7.41 14.28
CA ALA A 126 -3.53 6.53 15.35
C ALA A 126 -3.11 5.07 15.12
N LEU A 127 -3.26 4.57 13.89
CA LEU A 127 -2.77 3.25 13.50
C LEU A 127 -1.25 3.16 13.62
N TYR A 128 -0.53 4.19 13.18
CA TYR A 128 0.92 4.23 13.30
C TYR A 128 1.34 4.15 14.76
N PHE A 129 0.75 4.93 15.66
CA PHE A 129 1.08 4.90 17.08
C PHE A 129 0.81 3.53 17.73
N LEU A 130 -0.25 2.85 17.29
CA LEU A 130 -0.60 1.52 17.76
C LEU A 130 0.42 0.47 17.26
N ILE A 131 0.86 0.58 16.01
CA ILE A 131 1.70 -0.41 15.33
C ILE A 131 3.20 -0.12 15.48
N SER A 132 3.61 1.13 15.71
CA SER A 132 5.02 1.56 15.68
C SER A 132 5.91 0.81 16.68
N GLN A 133 5.31 0.26 17.73
CA GLN A 133 6.01 -0.56 18.72
C GLN A 133 6.54 -1.90 18.15
N SER A 134 6.05 -2.35 16.99
CA SER A 134 6.49 -3.59 16.34
C SER A 134 7.80 -3.44 15.56
N GLY A 135 8.23 -2.21 15.24
CA GLY A 135 9.48 -1.93 14.51
C GLY A 135 9.42 -2.00 12.98
N TYR A 136 8.28 -2.39 12.37
CA TYR A 136 8.17 -2.65 10.93
C TYR A 136 7.19 -1.73 10.17
N CYS A 137 6.78 -0.60 10.76
CA CYS A 137 5.72 0.22 10.19
C CYS A 137 6.19 1.61 9.77
N GLU A 138 6.00 1.95 8.51
CA GLU A 138 6.23 3.29 7.98
C GLU A 138 4.91 4.07 8.00
N PHE A 139 4.90 5.21 8.70
CA PHE A 139 3.74 6.11 8.74
C PHE A 139 3.24 6.49 7.34
N TYR A 140 4.16 6.75 6.41
CA TYR A 140 3.84 7.15 5.04
C TYR A 140 3.10 6.06 4.26
N LYS A 141 3.40 4.78 4.52
CA LYS A 141 2.70 3.66 3.89
C LYS A 141 1.25 3.58 4.36
N LEU A 142 1.01 3.77 5.66
CA LEU A 142 -0.35 3.84 6.23
C LEU A 142 -1.12 5.05 5.69
N LEU A 143 -0.48 6.21 5.67
CA LEU A 143 -1.09 7.44 5.16
C LEU A 143 -1.44 7.31 3.67
N SER A 144 -0.56 6.66 2.90
CA SER A 144 -0.79 6.39 1.49
C SER A 144 -1.99 5.49 1.26
N PHE A 145 -1.99 4.28 1.85
CA PHE A 145 -3.12 3.35 1.73
C PHE A 145 -4.44 3.99 2.17
N TYR A 146 -4.43 4.67 3.31
CA TYR A 146 -5.64 5.30 3.81
C TYR A 146 -6.12 6.42 2.88
N GLY A 147 -5.25 7.26 2.34
CA GLY A 147 -5.67 8.28 1.36
C GLY A 147 -6.20 7.70 0.06
N TYR A 148 -5.61 6.62 -0.46
CA TYR A 148 -6.15 5.93 -1.65
C TYR A 148 -7.55 5.36 -1.44
N SER A 149 -7.89 4.97 -0.22
CA SER A 149 -9.21 4.41 0.07
C SER A 149 -10.33 5.44 -0.14
N PHE A 150 -10.03 6.74 -0.01
CA PHE A 150 -10.99 7.84 -0.21
C PHE A 150 -11.46 8.03 -1.66
N ILE A 151 -10.83 7.38 -2.65
CA ILE A 151 -11.29 7.48 -4.05
C ILE A 151 -12.76 7.05 -4.20
N HIS A 152 -13.20 6.06 -3.41
CA HIS A 152 -14.59 5.61 -3.40
C HIS A 152 -15.55 6.70 -2.94
N PHE A 153 -15.13 7.51 -1.96
CA PHE A 153 -15.91 8.66 -1.48
C PHE A 153 -15.95 9.79 -2.51
N VAL A 154 -14.89 9.98 -3.32
CA VAL A 154 -14.93 10.95 -4.43
C VAL A 154 -16.02 10.56 -5.43
N ILE A 155 -16.06 9.29 -5.82
CA ILE A 155 -17.09 8.75 -6.73
C ILE A 155 -18.48 8.91 -6.11
N ALA A 156 -18.63 8.62 -4.82
CA ALA A 156 -19.89 8.80 -4.09
C ALA A 156 -20.35 10.27 -4.05
N GLY A 157 -19.43 11.21 -3.81
CA GLY A 157 -19.72 12.64 -3.82
C GLY A 157 -20.23 13.10 -5.18
N LEU A 158 -19.61 12.64 -6.28
CA LEU A 158 -20.06 12.97 -7.64
C LEU A 158 -21.44 12.40 -7.94
N MET A 159 -21.73 11.17 -7.50
CA MET A 159 -23.06 10.57 -7.63
C MET A 159 -24.13 11.30 -6.81
N SER A 160 -23.74 11.93 -5.69
CA SER A 160 -24.65 12.63 -4.77
C SER A 160 -25.24 13.93 -5.32
N VAL A 161 -24.86 14.36 -6.53
CA VAL A 161 -25.56 15.41 -7.29
C VAL A 161 -27.04 15.06 -7.47
N TYR A 162 -27.39 13.77 -7.51
CA TYR A 162 -28.78 13.34 -7.47
C TYR A 162 -29.32 13.42 -6.03
N ALA A 163 -30.16 14.43 -5.78
CA ALA A 163 -30.57 14.87 -4.44
C ALA A 163 -31.61 13.98 -3.73
N ASN A 164 -31.55 12.66 -3.92
CA ASN A 164 -32.42 11.71 -3.22
C ASN A 164 -31.72 11.18 -1.96
N TRP A 165 -32.36 11.34 -0.80
CA TRP A 165 -31.79 10.95 0.49
C TRP A 165 -31.44 9.46 0.60
N ILE A 166 -32.30 8.56 0.09
CA ILE A 166 -32.07 7.10 0.11
C ILE A 166 -30.87 6.76 -0.76
N PHE A 167 -30.81 7.36 -1.94
CA PHE A 167 -29.72 7.15 -2.89
C PHE A 167 -28.39 7.60 -2.29
N ARG A 168 -28.34 8.78 -1.66
CA ARG A 168 -27.13 9.27 -0.97
C ARG A 168 -26.67 8.30 0.11
N VAL A 169 -27.55 7.92 1.04
CA VAL A 169 -27.21 6.98 2.12
C VAL A 169 -26.64 5.68 1.55
N LEU A 170 -27.27 5.13 0.51
CA LEU A 170 -26.81 3.90 -0.14
C LEU A 170 -25.42 4.06 -0.77
N VAL A 171 -25.19 5.10 -1.56
CA VAL A 171 -23.93 5.33 -2.28
C VAL A 171 -22.77 5.61 -1.33
N TRP A 172 -22.97 6.43 -0.29
CA TRP A 172 -21.95 6.71 0.73
C TRP A 172 -21.62 5.47 1.56
N THR A 173 -22.64 4.67 1.91
CA THR A 173 -22.44 3.40 2.64
C THR A 173 -21.68 2.39 1.79
N LEU A 174 -22.03 2.25 0.51
CA LEU A 174 -21.35 1.36 -0.43
C LEU A 174 -19.89 1.79 -0.63
N ALA A 175 -19.63 3.08 -0.80
CA ALA A 175 -18.28 3.62 -0.90
C ALA A 175 -17.45 3.33 0.36
N GLY A 176 -18.05 3.47 1.55
CA GLY A 176 -17.42 3.06 2.80
C GLY A 176 -17.07 1.57 2.84
N GLY A 177 -18.00 0.71 2.40
CA GLY A 177 -17.76 -0.73 2.30
C GLY A 177 -16.62 -1.10 1.33
N LEU A 178 -16.59 -0.49 0.15
CA LEU A 178 -15.52 -0.70 -0.84
C LEU A 178 -14.17 -0.18 -0.34
N SER A 179 -14.16 0.98 0.31
CA SER A 179 -12.96 1.57 0.93
C SER A 179 -12.41 0.68 2.04
N LEU A 180 -13.27 0.16 2.92
CA LEU A 180 -12.89 -0.80 3.96
C LEU A 180 -12.38 -2.12 3.36
N PHE A 181 -13.00 -2.61 2.30
CA PHE A 181 -12.56 -3.82 1.61
C PHE A 181 -11.17 -3.64 0.98
N PHE A 182 -10.92 -2.49 0.34
CA PHE A 182 -9.60 -2.10 -0.17
C PHE A 182 -8.55 -2.10 0.95
N LEU A 183 -8.83 -1.44 2.08
CA LEU A 183 -7.90 -1.39 3.20
C LEU A 183 -7.65 -2.76 3.81
N TYR A 184 -8.70 -3.56 3.99
CA TYR A 184 -8.57 -4.92 4.50
C TYR A 184 -7.64 -5.75 3.61
N LYS A 185 -7.81 -5.72 2.29
CA LYS A 185 -6.97 -6.46 1.35
C LYS A 185 -5.49 -6.07 1.45
N ASN A 186 -5.20 -4.78 1.64
CA ASN A 186 -3.84 -4.24 1.53
C ASN A 186 -3.11 -4.08 2.87
N LEU A 187 -3.85 -3.94 3.98
CA LEU A 187 -3.27 -3.69 5.31
C LEU A 187 -3.39 -4.89 6.25
N LYS A 188 -4.20 -5.91 5.95
CA LYS A 188 -4.42 -7.04 6.88
C LYS A 188 -3.10 -7.68 7.34
N ASP A 189 -2.16 -7.89 6.43
CA ASP A 189 -0.93 -8.63 6.74
C ASP A 189 0.01 -7.75 7.57
N LEU A 190 0.03 -6.43 7.27
CA LEU A 190 0.78 -5.45 8.06
C LEU A 190 0.23 -5.31 9.49
N VAL A 191 -1.10 -5.22 9.65
CA VAL A 191 -1.75 -5.01 10.95
C VAL A 191 -1.72 -6.28 11.79
N ILE A 192 -2.14 -7.42 11.22
CA ILE A 192 -2.21 -8.70 11.94
C ILE A 192 -0.80 -9.21 12.26
N GLY A 193 0.15 -9.04 11.34
CA GLY A 193 1.55 -9.43 11.56
C GLY A 193 2.26 -8.59 12.62
N SER A 194 1.92 -7.31 12.74
CA SER A 194 2.58 -6.42 13.71
C SER A 194 2.00 -6.51 15.12
N VAL A 195 0.68 -6.64 15.27
CA VAL A 195 -0.01 -6.52 16.56
C VAL A 195 -1.22 -7.49 16.66
N PRO A 196 -1.00 -8.81 16.74
CA PRO A 196 -2.07 -9.80 16.68
C PRO A 196 -3.12 -9.65 17.81
N ASN A 197 -2.69 -9.18 18.98
CA ASN A 197 -3.56 -8.96 20.15
C ASN A 197 -4.40 -7.67 20.06
N GLN A 198 -4.00 -6.71 19.23
CA GLN A 198 -4.67 -5.40 19.10
C GLN A 198 -5.38 -5.22 17.76
N LYS A 199 -5.47 -6.28 16.95
CA LYS A 199 -6.11 -6.25 15.61
C LYS A 199 -7.56 -5.72 15.63
N PHE A 200 -8.32 -6.02 16.68
CA PHE A 200 -9.69 -5.53 16.82
C PHE A 200 -9.75 -4.03 17.13
N ILE A 201 -8.77 -3.51 17.88
CA ILE A 201 -8.64 -2.07 18.15
C ILE A 201 -8.27 -1.35 16.84
N ALA A 202 -7.29 -1.87 16.10
CA ALA A 202 -6.91 -1.32 14.79
C ALA A 202 -8.08 -1.32 13.79
N LEU A 203 -8.84 -2.41 13.73
CA LEU A 203 -10.06 -2.49 12.92
C LEU A 203 -11.10 -1.46 13.38
N GLY A 204 -11.31 -1.33 14.69
CA GLY A 204 -12.23 -0.36 15.28
C GLY A 204 -11.87 1.08 14.88
N ILE A 205 -10.59 1.45 14.93
CA ILE A 205 -10.09 2.77 14.52
C ILE A 205 -10.43 3.04 13.04
N VAL A 206 -10.14 2.08 12.16
CA VAL A 206 -10.38 2.22 10.71
C VAL A 206 -11.87 2.36 10.41
N VAL A 207 -12.69 1.49 11.00
CA VAL A 207 -14.14 1.47 10.80
C VAL A 207 -14.78 2.74 11.38
N ALA A 208 -14.38 3.17 12.58
CA ALA A 208 -14.87 4.40 13.19
C ALA A 208 -14.55 5.63 12.32
N GLY A 209 -13.35 5.70 11.74
CA GLY A 209 -12.99 6.74 10.78
C GLY A 209 -13.93 6.77 9.57
N HIS A 210 -14.20 5.63 8.93
CA HIS A 210 -15.10 5.56 7.78
C HIS A 210 -16.54 5.92 8.15
N ILE A 211 -17.04 5.39 9.28
CA ILE A 211 -18.36 5.73 9.79
C ILE A 211 -18.47 7.23 10.05
N SER A 212 -17.45 7.86 10.64
CA SER A 212 -17.48 9.31 10.88
C SER A 212 -17.58 10.12 9.59
N VAL A 213 -16.91 9.71 8.51
CA VAL A 213 -17.03 10.34 7.18
C VAL A 213 -18.43 10.14 6.61
N ILE A 214 -18.96 8.91 6.64
CA ILE A 214 -20.31 8.60 6.15
C ILE A 214 -21.37 9.38 6.93
N ILE A 215 -21.26 9.45 8.25
CA ILE A 215 -22.21 10.19 9.10
C ILE A 215 -22.11 11.67 8.80
N THR A 216 -20.89 12.23 8.74
CA THR A 216 -20.67 13.65 8.43
C THR A 216 -21.33 14.01 7.11
N THR A 217 -21.07 13.24 6.06
CA THR A 217 -21.66 13.56 4.75
C THR A 217 -23.18 13.37 4.76
N ASN A 218 -23.71 12.31 5.35
CA ASN A 218 -25.17 12.17 5.42
C ASN A 218 -25.82 13.28 6.27
N LEU A 219 -25.28 13.65 7.43
CA LEU A 219 -25.88 14.69 8.29
C LEU A 219 -25.89 16.08 7.64
N PHE A 220 -24.93 16.36 6.75
CA PHE A 220 -24.76 17.68 6.14
C PHE A 220 -25.30 17.77 4.71
N PHE A 221 -25.56 16.63 4.05
CA PHE A 221 -26.22 16.55 2.73
C PHE A 221 -27.68 16.05 2.80
N LEU A 222 -28.20 15.72 3.98
CA LEU A 222 -29.61 15.35 4.17
C LEU A 222 -30.52 16.58 4.06
#